data_AF-A0A6H5LCC1-F1
#
_entry.id   AF-A0A6H5LCC1-F1
#
_cell.length_a   1.000
_cell.length_b   1.000
_cell.length_c   1.000
_cell.angle_alpha   90.00
_cell.angle_beta   90.00
_cell.angle_gamma   90.00
#
_symmetry.space_group_name_H-M   'P 1'
#
loop_
_entity.id
_entity.type
_entity.pdbx_description
1 polymer ?
#
loop_
_entity_poly.entity_id
_entity_poly.type
_entity_poly.pdbx_seq_one_letter_code
_entity_poly.pdbx_strand_id
1 'polypeptide(L)'
;MSEIKAATSAYHLYMKEKHAEVKASLEAKGQTADFGDVMRELSSRWKELGSDDADRVKFESLAAEDRARFERESAAKDLEVAEAQRAKRAERESLTTESRMRGRPKSEEPKPKAKAMGPPRQLSEEEKARRQERQDLKNKEKAERNARTQIAEAQHTSIKDEIAKQASARLQFLLKQSDIFQHFGVGKQATQAGEAKKEKGGASAEAKAGEVTSPGKRRREAGKGGGVAAAAAAATAAEEEEEEEEAPETTFLTKQPDCIKFGKMRHYQLEGLNWMIRLNDNGINGILADEMGLGKTLQSISVLAYMHEYKGVSGPHIILVPKSTLSNWLNELKRWCPALRPLRFHGTRASF
;
A
#
# COMPACT_ATOMS: atom_id res chain seq x y z
N MET A 1 -5.75 -6.82 27.56
CA MET A 1 -4.75 -7.32 26.58
C MET A 1 -3.40 -6.85 27.06
N SER A 2 -2.42 -7.74 27.15
CA SER A 2 -1.03 -7.36 27.41
C SER A 2 -0.47 -6.56 26.23
N GLU A 3 0.31 -5.53 26.54
CA GLU A 3 1.03 -4.73 25.54
C GLU A 3 2.38 -5.39 25.27
N ILE A 4 2.66 -5.71 24.00
CA ILE A 4 3.95 -6.29 23.58
C ILE A 4 5.01 -5.21 23.72
N LYS A 5 6.06 -5.49 24.50
CA LYS A 5 7.16 -4.55 24.69
C LYS A 5 8.09 -4.61 23.48
N ALA A 6 8.43 -3.45 22.91
CA ALA A 6 9.36 -3.35 21.80
C ALA A 6 10.74 -3.93 22.18
N ALA A 7 11.41 -4.56 21.21
CA ALA A 7 12.72 -5.18 21.43
C ALA A 7 13.80 -4.16 21.84
N THR A 8 14.62 -4.54 22.82
CA THR A 8 15.67 -3.72 23.41
C THR A 8 16.96 -3.81 22.57
N SER A 9 17.62 -2.67 22.31
CA SER A 9 18.89 -2.66 21.58
C SER A 9 20.09 -2.99 22.49
N ALA A 10 21.17 -3.52 21.91
CA ALA A 10 22.38 -3.90 22.63
C ALA A 10 22.96 -2.73 23.45
N TYR A 11 23.05 -1.54 22.85
CA TYR A 11 23.46 -0.33 23.55
C TYR A 11 22.56 0.05 24.72
N HIS A 12 21.24 -0.22 24.64
CA HIS A 12 20.32 0.09 25.73
C HIS A 12 20.44 -0.91 26.90
N LEU A 13 20.78 -2.17 26.62
CA LEU A 13 21.16 -3.15 27.64
C LEU A 13 22.50 -2.78 28.30
N TYR A 14 23.52 -2.47 27.49
CA TYR A 14 24.83 -1.98 27.94
C TYR A 14 24.70 -0.75 28.84
N MET A 15 23.96 0.27 28.38
CA MET A 15 23.67 1.49 29.13
C MET A 15 23.09 1.17 30.51
N LYS A 16 22.06 0.30 30.56
CA LYS A 16 21.38 -0.06 31.80
C LYS A 16 22.29 -0.77 32.81
N GLU A 17 23.20 -1.62 32.34
CA GLU A 17 24.14 -2.33 33.21
C GLU A 17 25.31 -1.43 33.66
N LYS A 18 25.89 -0.67 32.73
CA LYS A 18 27.12 0.12 32.96
C LYS A 18 26.90 1.54 33.49
N HIS A 19 25.67 2.07 33.51
CA HIS A 19 25.41 3.45 33.98
C HIS A 19 25.91 3.72 35.40
N ALA A 20 25.75 2.78 36.34
CA ALA A 20 26.23 2.95 37.71
C ALA A 20 27.78 2.98 37.80
N GLU A 21 28.44 2.08 37.06
CA GLU A 21 29.90 2.00 36.96
C GLU A 21 30.49 3.28 36.33
N VAL A 22 29.91 3.73 35.21
CA VAL A 22 30.33 4.96 34.52
C VAL A 22 30.09 6.20 35.38
N LYS A 23 28.95 6.29 36.07
CA LYS A 23 28.67 7.41 36.96
C LYS A 23 29.73 7.52 38.07
N ALA A 24 29.99 6.42 38.80
CA ALA A 24 31.02 6.40 39.84
C ALA A 24 32.43 6.71 39.27
N SER A 25 32.72 6.28 38.05
CA SER A 25 33.97 6.58 37.33
C SER A 25 34.15 8.06 37.00
N LEU A 26 33.08 8.83 36.80
CA LEU A 26 33.13 10.28 36.59
C LEU A 26 33.19 11.06 37.92
N GLU A 27 32.43 10.62 38.94
CA GLU A 27 32.49 11.20 40.29
C GLU A 27 33.90 11.08 40.89
N ALA A 28 34.55 9.91 40.74
CA ALA A 28 35.93 9.69 41.17
C ALA A 28 37.00 10.52 40.42
N LYS A 29 36.69 11.03 39.22
CA LYS A 29 37.54 11.96 38.46
C LYS A 29 37.32 13.44 38.85
N GLY A 30 36.42 13.73 39.79
CA GLY A 30 36.04 15.09 40.18
C GLY A 30 35.23 15.83 39.10
N GLN A 31 34.61 15.10 38.17
CA GLN A 31 33.80 15.68 37.09
C GLN A 31 32.31 15.74 37.48
N THR A 32 31.56 16.62 36.83
CA THR A 32 30.10 16.72 37.00
C THR A 32 29.41 15.46 36.48
N ALA A 33 28.93 14.63 37.40
CA ALA A 33 28.20 13.41 37.08
C ALA A 33 26.72 13.67 36.71
N ASP A 34 26.49 14.66 35.86
CA ASP A 34 25.18 14.90 35.25
C ASP A 34 24.81 13.77 34.27
N PHE A 35 23.52 13.55 34.09
CA PHE A 35 23.00 12.54 33.18
C PHE A 35 23.51 12.72 31.74
N GLY A 36 23.66 13.97 31.27
CA GLY A 36 24.20 14.26 29.93
C GLY A 36 25.65 13.79 29.74
N ASP A 37 26.48 13.85 30.79
CA ASP A 37 27.89 13.48 30.74
C ASP A 37 28.10 11.98 30.94
N VAL A 38 27.34 11.35 31.85
CA VAL A 38 27.28 9.88 31.99
C VAL A 38 26.87 9.22 30.67
N MET A 39 25.87 9.76 29.99
CA MET A 39 25.41 9.26 28.68
C MET A 39 26.42 9.47 27.55
N ARG A 40 27.24 10.53 27.63
CA ARG A 40 28.30 10.83 26.65
C ARG A 40 29.46 9.83 26.79
N GLU A 41 29.91 9.60 28.02
CA GLU A 41 30.96 8.62 28.37
C GLU A 41 30.52 7.19 28.02
N LEU A 42 29.28 6.79 28.34
CA LEU A 42 28.68 5.51 27.90
C LEU A 42 28.71 5.34 26.36
N SER A 43 28.41 6.42 25.62
CA SER A 43 28.43 6.38 24.15
C SER A 43 29.84 6.33 23.57
N SER A 44 30.87 6.81 24.28
CA SER A 44 32.27 6.67 23.88
C SER A 44 32.73 5.23 24.10
N ARG A 45 32.57 4.69 25.31
CA ARG A 45 32.95 3.31 25.66
C ARG A 45 32.27 2.28 24.76
N TRP A 46 31.00 2.49 24.37
CA TRP A 46 30.31 1.61 23.41
C TRP A 46 30.84 1.67 21.96
N LYS A 47 31.52 2.76 21.57
CA LYS A 47 32.21 2.86 20.27
C LYS A 47 33.63 2.30 20.30
N GLU A 48 34.28 2.40 21.46
CA GLU A 48 35.62 1.84 21.71
C GLU A 48 35.59 0.31 21.81
N LEU A 49 34.48 -0.27 22.28
CA LEU A 49 34.20 -1.70 22.22
C LEU A 49 34.11 -2.19 20.76
N GLY A 50 35.15 -2.91 20.31
CA GLY A 50 35.22 -3.54 18.98
C GLY A 50 34.21 -4.68 18.78
N SER A 51 34.01 -5.11 17.53
CA SER A 51 33.08 -6.20 17.17
C SER A 51 33.34 -7.50 17.93
N ASP A 52 34.61 -7.76 18.22
CA ASP A 52 35.10 -9.03 18.76
C ASP A 52 35.24 -8.98 20.29
N ASP A 53 34.85 -7.87 20.92
CA ASP A 53 34.93 -7.68 22.37
C ASP A 53 33.84 -8.48 23.11
N ALA A 54 34.24 -9.18 24.18
CA ALA A 54 33.36 -10.05 24.95
C ALA A 54 32.16 -9.32 25.57
N ASP A 55 32.33 -8.08 26.04
CA ASP A 55 31.22 -7.28 26.60
C ASP A 55 30.25 -6.89 25.47
N ARG A 56 30.77 -6.52 24.30
CA ARG A 56 29.93 -6.20 23.13
C ARG A 56 29.13 -7.40 22.63
N VAL A 57 29.80 -8.54 22.43
CA VAL A 57 29.18 -9.80 21.97
C VAL A 57 28.07 -10.25 22.94
N LYS A 58 28.29 -10.12 24.26
CA LYS A 58 27.27 -10.36 25.28
C LYS A 58 26.01 -9.51 25.05
N PHE A 59 26.15 -8.19 24.90
CA PHE A 59 24.98 -7.31 24.73
C PHE A 59 24.32 -7.42 23.36
N GLU A 60 25.07 -7.72 22.30
CA GLU A 60 24.51 -7.99 20.97
C GLU A 60 23.75 -9.32 20.92
N SER A 61 24.22 -10.35 21.65
CA SER A 61 23.51 -11.63 21.85
C SER A 61 22.20 -11.44 22.62
N LEU A 62 22.22 -10.78 23.78
CA LEU A 62 21.00 -10.50 24.57
C LEU A 62 19.98 -9.67 23.78
N ALA A 63 20.44 -8.74 22.94
CA ALA A 63 19.56 -7.98 22.04
C ALA A 63 19.04 -8.80 20.85
N ALA A 64 19.69 -9.90 20.47
CA ALA A 64 19.17 -10.86 19.49
C ALA A 64 18.10 -11.76 20.12
N GLU A 65 18.30 -12.22 21.36
CA GLU A 65 17.29 -12.96 22.13
C GLU A 65 16.01 -12.14 22.36
N ASP A 66 16.14 -10.86 22.75
CA ASP A 66 14.97 -9.98 22.97
C ASP A 66 14.23 -9.65 21.66
N ARG A 67 14.94 -9.58 20.53
CA ARG A 67 14.34 -9.50 19.18
C ARG A 67 13.59 -10.78 18.82
N ALA A 68 14.20 -11.95 19.00
CA ALA A 68 13.54 -13.24 18.73
C ALA A 68 12.32 -13.48 19.64
N ARG A 69 12.33 -12.95 20.87
CA ARG A 69 11.15 -12.87 21.73
C ARG A 69 10.08 -11.95 21.13
N PHE A 70 10.44 -10.74 20.72
CA PHE A 70 9.48 -9.76 20.17
C PHE A 70 8.82 -10.27 18.89
N GLU A 71 9.60 -10.86 17.98
CA GLU A 71 9.10 -11.47 16.75
C GLU A 71 8.13 -12.63 17.04
N ARG A 72 8.43 -13.48 18.03
CA ARG A 72 7.54 -14.56 18.47
C ARG A 72 6.24 -14.04 19.09
N GLU A 73 6.34 -13.03 19.96
CA GLU A 73 5.17 -12.39 20.60
C GLU A 73 4.28 -11.68 19.57
N SER A 74 4.87 -10.96 18.59
CA SER A 74 4.12 -10.34 17.49
C SER A 74 3.45 -11.36 16.60
N ALA A 75 4.20 -12.35 16.08
CA ALA A 75 3.65 -13.35 15.16
C ALA A 75 2.51 -14.18 15.79
N ALA A 76 2.60 -14.50 17.08
CA ALA A 76 1.50 -15.12 17.82
C ALA A 76 0.27 -14.20 17.93
N LYS A 77 0.47 -12.88 18.11
CA LYS A 77 -0.62 -11.92 18.21
C LYS A 77 -1.27 -11.59 16.86
N ASP A 78 -0.48 -11.53 15.79
CA ASP A 78 -0.96 -11.38 14.42
C ASP A 78 -1.78 -12.61 13.99
N LEU A 79 -1.37 -13.82 14.41
CA LEU A 79 -2.16 -15.05 14.25
C LEU A 79 -3.48 -14.98 15.03
N GLU A 80 -3.46 -14.61 16.32
CA GLU A 80 -4.68 -14.44 17.14
C GLU A 80 -5.66 -13.44 16.49
N VAL A 81 -5.15 -12.32 15.97
CA VAL A 81 -5.96 -11.31 15.27
C VAL A 81 -6.49 -11.85 13.93
N ALA A 82 -5.70 -12.62 13.18
CA ALA A 82 -6.14 -13.25 11.94
C ALA A 82 -7.23 -14.31 12.18
N GLU A 83 -7.10 -15.11 13.25
CA GLU A 83 -8.11 -16.09 13.67
C GLU A 83 -9.38 -15.40 14.16
N ALA A 84 -9.27 -14.35 14.99
CA ALA A 84 -10.43 -13.57 15.43
C ALA A 84 -11.15 -12.86 14.25
N GLN A 85 -10.41 -12.41 13.23
CA GLN A 85 -11.00 -11.92 11.98
C GLN A 85 -11.65 -13.04 11.18
N ARG A 86 -11.03 -14.22 11.09
CA ARG A 86 -11.58 -15.39 10.37
C ARG A 86 -12.86 -15.89 11.03
N ALA A 87 -12.90 -15.94 12.36
CA ALA A 87 -14.10 -16.26 13.15
C ALA A 87 -15.24 -15.27 12.85
N LYS A 88 -14.97 -13.95 12.89
CA LYS A 88 -15.98 -12.92 12.56
C LYS A 88 -16.43 -12.95 11.10
N ARG A 89 -15.57 -13.36 10.16
CA ARG A 89 -15.96 -13.59 8.76
C ARG A 89 -16.86 -14.82 8.65
N ALA A 90 -16.50 -15.93 9.30
CA ALA A 90 -17.30 -17.15 9.34
C ALA A 90 -18.65 -16.95 10.05
N GLU A 91 -18.72 -16.16 11.12
CA GLU A 91 -19.95 -15.75 11.81
C GLU A 91 -20.85 -14.90 10.90
N ARG A 92 -20.28 -13.94 10.16
CA ARG A 92 -21.03 -13.15 9.18
C ARG A 92 -21.54 -14.04 8.02
N GLU A 93 -20.72 -14.99 7.57
CA GLU A 93 -21.10 -15.96 6.54
C GLU A 93 -22.16 -16.95 7.05
N SER A 94 -22.07 -17.42 8.30
CA SER A 94 -23.10 -18.25 8.94
C SER A 94 -24.41 -17.48 9.08
N LEU A 95 -24.40 -16.23 9.54
CA LEU A 95 -25.60 -15.38 9.59
C LEU A 95 -26.25 -15.20 8.20
N THR A 96 -25.47 -15.02 7.13
CA THR A 96 -26.01 -14.94 5.76
C THR A 96 -26.51 -16.29 5.21
N THR A 97 -25.99 -17.42 5.69
CA THR A 97 -26.41 -18.76 5.25
C THR A 97 -27.54 -19.34 6.10
N GLU A 98 -27.59 -19.10 7.41
CA GLU A 98 -28.75 -19.38 8.26
C GLU A 98 -29.98 -18.57 7.83
N SER A 99 -29.82 -17.29 7.49
CA SER A 99 -30.91 -16.48 6.92
C SER A 99 -31.43 -17.04 5.58
N ARG A 100 -30.58 -17.76 4.84
CA ARG A 100 -30.93 -18.51 3.62
C ARG A 100 -31.45 -19.94 3.91
N MET A 101 -31.13 -20.50 5.07
CA MET A 101 -31.43 -21.88 5.51
C MET A 101 -32.54 -21.98 6.57
N ARG A 102 -33.19 -20.87 6.98
CA ARG A 102 -34.35 -20.85 7.88
C ARG A 102 -35.64 -21.38 7.21
N GLY A 103 -35.53 -22.54 6.56
CA GLY A 103 -36.63 -23.46 6.37
C GLY A 103 -37.11 -23.99 7.72
N ARG A 104 -38.39 -24.34 7.79
CA ARG A 104 -39.03 -24.90 8.99
C ARG A 104 -38.28 -26.16 9.46
N PRO A 105 -37.95 -26.31 10.75
CA PRO A 105 -37.26 -27.50 11.25
C PRO A 105 -38.08 -28.76 10.97
N LYS A 106 -37.40 -29.83 10.57
CA LYS A 106 -37.95 -31.20 10.58
C LYS A 106 -37.69 -31.78 11.97
N SER A 107 -38.75 -32.22 12.65
CA SER A 107 -38.61 -33.03 13.87
C SER A 107 -38.17 -34.44 13.51
N GLU A 108 -37.20 -34.97 14.26
CA GLU A 108 -36.76 -36.38 14.17
C GLU A 108 -37.61 -37.28 15.07
N GLU A 109 -38.93 -37.21 14.91
CA GLU A 109 -39.82 -38.24 15.46
C GLU A 109 -39.93 -39.40 14.46
N PRO A 110 -39.93 -40.67 14.91
CA PRO A 110 -40.18 -41.81 14.04
C PRO A 110 -41.60 -41.70 13.47
N LYS A 111 -41.70 -41.51 12.14
CA LYS A 111 -42.97 -41.27 11.45
C LYS A 111 -44.04 -42.29 11.90
N PRO A 112 -45.19 -41.87 12.45
CA PRO A 112 -46.29 -42.79 12.69
C PRO A 112 -46.70 -43.42 11.36
N LYS A 113 -47.02 -44.73 11.39
CA LYS A 113 -47.42 -45.50 10.20
C LYS A 113 -48.49 -44.73 9.42
N ALA A 114 -48.33 -44.66 8.09
CA ALA A 114 -49.12 -43.78 7.23
C ALA A 114 -50.63 -43.99 7.42
N LYS A 115 -51.28 -43.06 8.13
CA LYS A 115 -52.74 -42.91 8.05
C LYS A 115 -53.08 -42.51 6.61
N ALA A 116 -54.14 -43.11 6.07
CA ALA A 116 -54.54 -42.91 4.68
C ALA A 116 -54.65 -41.41 4.35
N MET A 117 -54.14 -41.02 3.18
CA MET A 117 -54.32 -39.66 2.67
C MET A 117 -55.81 -39.40 2.46
N GLY A 118 -56.39 -38.55 3.30
CA GLY A 118 -57.63 -37.86 2.95
C GLY A 118 -57.43 -37.06 1.65
N PRO A 119 -58.51 -36.78 0.90
CA PRO A 119 -58.41 -36.05 -0.37
C PRO A 119 -57.72 -34.70 -0.15
N PRO A 120 -56.91 -34.23 -1.11
CA PRO A 120 -56.16 -32.98 -0.97
C PRO A 120 -57.14 -31.84 -0.71
N ARG A 121 -56.94 -31.10 0.39
CA ARG A 121 -57.69 -29.87 0.65
C ARG A 121 -57.54 -28.94 -0.55
N GLN A 122 -58.66 -28.61 -1.18
CA GLN A 122 -58.72 -27.57 -2.19
C GLN A 122 -58.42 -26.24 -1.47
N LEU A 123 -57.21 -25.71 -1.68
CA LEU A 123 -56.84 -24.36 -1.25
C LEU A 123 -57.82 -23.37 -1.88
N SER A 124 -58.26 -22.35 -1.14
CA SER A 124 -59.10 -21.31 -1.71
C SER A 124 -58.35 -20.52 -2.78
N GLU A 125 -59.06 -19.81 -3.66
CA GLU A 125 -58.45 -18.90 -4.64
C GLU A 125 -57.55 -17.86 -3.92
N GLU A 126 -58.00 -17.36 -2.77
CA GLU A 126 -57.25 -16.41 -1.93
C GLU A 126 -55.94 -17.01 -1.38
N GLU A 127 -55.96 -18.27 -0.90
CA GLU A 127 -54.75 -18.95 -0.41
C GLU A 127 -53.72 -19.20 -1.52
N LYS A 128 -54.18 -19.42 -2.77
CA LYS A 128 -53.32 -19.53 -3.95
C LYS A 128 -52.73 -18.16 -4.31
N ALA A 129 -53.58 -17.14 -4.44
CA ALA A 129 -53.16 -15.78 -4.80
C ALA A 129 -52.14 -15.21 -3.80
N ARG A 130 -52.41 -15.32 -2.49
CA ARG A 130 -51.51 -14.84 -1.43
C ARG A 130 -50.19 -15.62 -1.35
N ARG A 131 -50.14 -16.84 -1.90
CA ARG A 131 -48.90 -17.62 -2.07
C ARG A 131 -48.12 -17.17 -3.30
N GLN A 132 -48.78 -16.85 -4.41
CA GLN A 132 -48.15 -16.29 -5.61
C GLN A 132 -47.54 -14.91 -5.31
N GLU A 133 -48.33 -13.99 -4.77
CA GLU A 133 -47.90 -12.65 -4.33
C GLU A 133 -46.62 -12.69 -3.47
N ARG A 134 -46.58 -13.59 -2.47
CA ARG A 134 -45.41 -13.77 -1.60
C ARG A 134 -44.19 -14.38 -2.32
N GLN A 135 -44.41 -15.14 -3.38
CA GLN A 135 -43.35 -15.72 -4.20
C GLN A 135 -42.81 -14.69 -5.20
N ASP A 136 -43.68 -13.83 -5.75
CA ASP A 136 -43.33 -12.74 -6.66
C ASP A 136 -42.59 -11.61 -5.93
N LEU A 137 -42.99 -11.26 -4.71
CA LEU A 137 -42.23 -10.39 -3.80
C LEU A 137 -40.78 -10.89 -3.61
N LYS A 138 -40.58 -12.18 -3.33
CA LYS A 138 -39.25 -12.78 -3.19
C LYS A 138 -38.45 -12.79 -4.49
N ASN A 139 -39.12 -13.02 -5.63
CA ASN A 139 -38.48 -12.94 -6.94
C ASN A 139 -38.02 -11.51 -7.23
N LYS A 140 -38.83 -10.51 -6.88
CA LYS A 140 -38.50 -9.09 -7.00
C LYS A 140 -37.33 -8.68 -6.09
N GLU A 141 -37.35 -9.02 -4.80
CA GLU A 141 -36.21 -8.80 -3.87
C GLU A 141 -34.91 -9.40 -4.40
N LYS A 142 -34.97 -10.61 -4.96
CA LYS A 142 -33.81 -11.30 -5.55
C LYS A 142 -33.33 -10.61 -6.84
N ALA A 143 -34.24 -10.15 -7.69
CA ALA A 143 -33.90 -9.40 -8.90
C ALA A 143 -33.25 -8.05 -8.56
N GLU A 144 -33.81 -7.28 -7.63
CA GLU A 144 -33.25 -6.02 -7.15
C GLU A 144 -31.86 -6.22 -6.52
N ARG A 145 -31.67 -7.28 -5.73
CA ARG A 145 -30.36 -7.62 -5.18
C ARG A 145 -29.35 -7.95 -6.27
N ASN A 146 -29.72 -8.78 -7.25
CA ASN A 146 -28.84 -9.15 -8.35
C ASN A 146 -28.45 -7.93 -9.20
N ALA A 147 -29.39 -7.03 -9.50
CA ALA A 147 -29.12 -5.78 -10.23
C ALA A 147 -28.13 -4.88 -9.46
N ARG A 148 -28.29 -4.75 -8.13
CA ARG A 148 -27.32 -4.00 -7.30
C ARG A 148 -25.92 -4.62 -7.33
N THR A 149 -25.80 -5.96 -7.32
CA THR A 149 -24.50 -6.63 -7.46
C THR A 149 -23.88 -6.35 -8.84
N GLN A 150 -24.67 -6.48 -9.92
CA GLN A 150 -24.19 -6.23 -11.29
C GLN A 150 -23.73 -4.77 -11.51
N ILE A 151 -24.42 -3.79 -10.91
CA ILE A 151 -23.99 -2.39 -10.94
C ILE A 151 -22.64 -2.21 -10.23
N ALA A 152 -22.45 -2.82 -9.06
CA ALA A 152 -21.18 -2.77 -8.33
C ALA A 152 -20.06 -3.50 -9.06
N GLU A 153 -20.34 -4.64 -9.69
CA GLU A 153 -19.38 -5.41 -10.51
C GLU A 153 -18.96 -4.60 -11.75
N ALA A 154 -19.91 -3.94 -12.44
CA ALA A 154 -19.64 -3.07 -13.59
C ALA A 154 -18.79 -1.84 -13.21
N GLN A 155 -19.06 -1.22 -12.05
CA GLN A 155 -18.21 -0.16 -11.49
C GLN A 155 -16.80 -0.69 -11.15
N HIS A 156 -16.70 -1.90 -10.62
CA HIS A 156 -15.40 -2.53 -10.33
C HIS A 156 -14.64 -2.99 -11.58
N THR A 157 -15.28 -3.16 -12.74
CA THR A 157 -14.57 -3.34 -14.02
C THR A 157 -14.14 -2.00 -14.60
N SER A 158 -15.03 -1.00 -14.71
CA SER A 158 -14.65 0.30 -15.30
C SER A 158 -13.49 0.98 -14.55
N ILE A 159 -13.49 0.94 -13.22
CA ILE A 159 -12.40 1.46 -12.38
C ILE A 159 -11.08 0.70 -12.64
N LYS A 160 -11.11 -0.61 -12.92
CA LYS A 160 -9.88 -1.36 -13.27
C LYS A 160 -9.36 -0.98 -14.64
N ASP A 161 -10.25 -0.78 -15.61
CA ASP A 161 -9.90 -0.43 -16.98
C ASP A 161 -9.35 1.01 -17.05
N GLU A 162 -9.93 1.93 -16.28
CA GLU A 162 -9.40 3.29 -16.03
C GLU A 162 -8.00 3.24 -15.38
N ILE A 163 -7.81 2.44 -14.32
CA ILE A 163 -6.50 2.26 -13.66
C ILE A 163 -5.48 1.65 -14.63
N ALA A 164 -5.89 0.70 -15.49
CA ALA A 164 -5.02 0.09 -16.48
C ALA A 164 -4.56 1.11 -17.55
N LYS A 165 -5.48 1.94 -18.07
CA LYS A 165 -5.15 3.03 -19.01
C LYS A 165 -4.26 4.10 -18.37
N GLN A 166 -4.50 4.46 -17.11
CA GLN A 166 -3.62 5.36 -16.36
C GLN A 166 -2.23 4.74 -16.15
N ALA A 167 -2.14 3.43 -15.91
CA ALA A 167 -0.87 2.74 -15.74
C ALA A 167 -0.04 2.66 -17.04
N SER A 168 -0.66 2.48 -18.21
CA SER A 168 0.05 2.52 -19.50
C SER A 168 0.52 3.93 -19.85
N ALA A 169 -0.33 4.95 -19.70
CA ALA A 169 0.07 6.35 -19.92
C ALA A 169 1.21 6.78 -18.99
N ARG A 170 1.13 6.42 -17.71
CA ARG A 170 2.19 6.61 -16.71
C ARG A 170 3.51 5.94 -17.12
N LEU A 171 3.46 4.72 -17.66
CA LEU A 171 4.66 4.01 -18.13
C LEU A 171 5.26 4.70 -19.37
N GLN A 172 4.43 5.09 -20.35
CA GLN A 172 4.87 5.82 -21.54
C GLN A 172 5.51 7.16 -21.17
N PHE A 173 4.92 7.94 -20.26
CA PHE A 173 5.51 9.21 -19.81
C PHE A 173 6.88 9.00 -19.15
N LEU A 174 7.05 7.99 -18.29
CA LEU A 174 8.32 7.68 -17.65
C LEU A 174 9.39 7.22 -18.65
N LEU A 175 9.00 6.52 -19.73
CA LEU A 175 9.88 6.14 -20.85
C LEU A 175 10.22 7.32 -21.77
N LYS A 176 9.27 8.25 -22.01
CA LYS A 176 9.46 9.51 -22.76
C LYS A 176 10.32 10.55 -21.98
N GLN A 177 10.60 10.34 -20.69
CA GLN A 177 11.33 11.29 -19.83
C GLN A 177 12.73 10.83 -19.36
N SER A 178 13.15 9.58 -19.63
CA SER A 178 14.44 9.08 -19.18
C SER A 178 14.94 7.91 -20.03
N ASP A 179 16.05 8.16 -20.73
CA ASP A 179 16.75 7.19 -21.60
C ASP A 179 17.09 5.89 -20.87
N ILE A 180 17.36 5.98 -19.56
CA ILE A 180 17.67 4.85 -18.69
C ILE A 180 16.53 3.82 -18.69
N PHE A 181 15.26 4.26 -18.71
CA PHE A 181 14.12 3.34 -18.68
C PHE A 181 13.82 2.68 -20.02
N GLN A 182 14.20 3.29 -21.15
CA GLN A 182 14.03 2.68 -22.48
C GLN A 182 14.77 1.33 -22.56
N HIS A 183 15.99 1.26 -22.01
CA HIS A 183 16.77 0.02 -21.96
C HIS A 183 16.14 -1.08 -21.09
N PHE A 184 15.32 -0.75 -20.08
CA PHE A 184 14.60 -1.75 -19.27
C PHE A 184 13.36 -2.31 -19.98
N GLY A 185 12.75 -1.56 -20.91
CA GLY A 185 11.57 -2.01 -21.67
C GLY A 185 11.90 -3.05 -22.74
N VAL A 186 13.01 -2.88 -23.47
CA VAL A 186 13.34 -3.66 -24.67
C VAL A 186 13.93 -5.05 -24.35
N GLY A 187 14.43 -5.26 -23.13
CA GLY A 187 15.23 -6.43 -22.71
C GLY A 187 14.56 -7.82 -22.71
N LYS A 188 13.42 -8.03 -23.39
CA LYS A 188 12.70 -9.32 -23.45
C LYS A 188 12.23 -9.80 -24.83
N GLN A 189 12.52 -9.09 -25.93
CA GLN A 189 12.18 -9.56 -27.29
C GLN A 189 13.35 -10.21 -28.06
N ALA A 190 14.56 -10.27 -27.48
CA ALA A 190 15.79 -10.69 -28.17
C ALA A 190 16.12 -12.20 -28.11
N THR A 191 15.15 -13.11 -27.94
CA THR A 191 15.41 -14.57 -27.83
C THR A 191 14.42 -15.50 -28.56
N GLN A 192 13.85 -15.07 -29.71
CA GLN A 192 13.12 -16.01 -30.59
C GLN A 192 12.98 -15.62 -32.08
N ALA A 193 14.08 -15.16 -32.69
CA ALA A 193 14.21 -15.08 -34.15
C ALA A 193 15.67 -15.40 -34.55
N GLY A 194 15.91 -16.57 -35.14
CA GLY A 194 17.29 -17.10 -35.20
C GLY A 194 17.54 -18.26 -36.16
N GLU A 195 16.72 -18.46 -37.20
CA GLU A 195 17.02 -19.39 -38.29
C GLU A 195 16.88 -18.69 -39.65
N ALA A 196 17.67 -19.17 -40.63
CA ALA A 196 17.63 -18.80 -42.05
C ALA A 196 17.87 -17.33 -42.45
N LYS A 197 19.14 -16.90 -42.40
CA LYS A 197 19.82 -16.53 -43.67
C LYS A 197 21.34 -16.72 -43.60
N LYS A 198 21.92 -17.09 -44.75
CA LYS A 198 23.32 -17.50 -44.91
C LYS A 198 23.89 -16.86 -46.16
N GLU A 199 24.79 -15.90 -46.01
CA GLU A 199 25.54 -15.32 -47.13
C GLU A 199 27.00 -15.03 -46.72
N LYS A 200 27.88 -14.79 -47.71
CA LYS A 200 29.35 -14.90 -47.55
C LYS A 200 30.04 -13.54 -47.44
N GLY A 201 31.08 -13.44 -46.59
CA GLY A 201 32.05 -12.34 -46.69
C GLY A 201 33.17 -12.29 -45.64
N GLY A 202 34.41 -12.68 -46.03
CA GLY A 202 35.65 -11.95 -45.70
C GLY A 202 36.27 -11.92 -44.27
N ALA A 203 37.11 -12.92 -43.98
CA ALA A 203 38.48 -12.80 -43.38
C ALA A 203 38.75 -12.30 -41.92
N SER A 204 39.95 -12.68 -41.41
CA SER A 204 40.58 -12.40 -40.09
C SER A 204 39.85 -12.93 -38.83
N ALA A 205 40.42 -13.80 -37.98
CA ALA A 205 41.62 -13.67 -37.11
C ALA A 205 41.38 -12.71 -35.91
N GLU A 206 41.69 -13.02 -34.64
CA GLU A 206 42.53 -14.10 -34.07
C GLU A 206 42.13 -14.47 -32.61
N ALA A 207 42.87 -15.39 -31.96
CA ALA A 207 43.04 -15.69 -30.50
C ALA A 207 42.16 -14.99 -29.40
N LYS A 208 41.80 -15.62 -28.26
CA LYS A 208 42.17 -16.91 -27.62
C LYS A 208 41.18 -17.32 -26.51
N ALA A 209 40.90 -18.63 -26.43
CA ALA A 209 40.88 -19.55 -25.26
C ALA A 209 40.65 -19.04 -23.81
N GLY A 210 39.79 -19.74 -23.04
CA GLY A 210 39.60 -19.54 -21.59
C GLY A 210 38.58 -20.46 -20.91
N GLU A 211 38.89 -21.76 -20.76
CA GLU A 211 38.13 -22.72 -19.92
C GLU A 211 38.69 -22.77 -18.47
N VAL A 212 38.01 -23.26 -17.42
CA VAL A 212 36.71 -24.00 -17.29
C VAL A 212 35.84 -23.29 -16.18
N THR A 213 34.83 -23.80 -15.44
CA THR A 213 34.30 -25.15 -15.11
C THR A 213 32.83 -25.05 -14.62
N SER A 214 32.12 -26.19 -14.53
CA SER A 214 30.97 -26.41 -13.62
C SER A 214 31.07 -27.83 -13.04
N PRO A 215 30.58 -28.14 -11.82
CA PRO A 215 29.25 -28.78 -11.74
C PRO A 215 28.43 -28.53 -10.44
N GLY A 216 27.10 -28.64 -10.51
CA GLY A 216 26.21 -28.46 -9.33
C GLY A 216 24.79 -29.06 -9.45
N LYS A 217 24.63 -30.23 -10.06
CA LYS A 217 23.32 -30.78 -10.50
C LYS A 217 22.56 -31.62 -9.45
N ARG A 218 21.48 -31.09 -8.87
CA ARG A 218 20.34 -31.76 -8.16
C ARG A 218 19.21 -30.71 -8.00
N ARG A 219 17.90 -31.01 -8.02
CA ARG A 219 17.09 -32.19 -8.37
C ARG A 219 15.69 -31.66 -8.78
N ARG A 220 15.04 -32.24 -9.80
CA ARG A 220 13.63 -31.91 -10.13
C ARG A 220 12.69 -32.54 -9.11
N GLU A 221 11.67 -31.80 -8.69
CA GLU A 221 10.40 -32.34 -8.18
C GLU A 221 9.27 -31.32 -8.49
N ALA A 222 8.03 -31.78 -8.64
CA ALA A 222 6.97 -30.99 -9.30
C ALA A 222 6.02 -30.30 -8.30
N GLY A 223 6.04 -28.96 -8.26
CA GLY A 223 5.09 -28.13 -7.51
C GLY A 223 4.08 -27.44 -8.43
N LYS A 224 2.78 -27.73 -8.25
CA LYS A 224 1.69 -27.25 -9.10
C LYS A 224 1.18 -25.86 -8.65
N GLY A 225 1.69 -24.79 -9.25
CA GLY A 225 1.25 -23.41 -8.99
C GLY A 225 1.05 -22.61 -10.28
N GLY A 226 -0.20 -22.43 -10.70
CA GLY A 226 -0.56 -21.52 -11.80
C GLY A 226 -1.00 -20.15 -11.28
N GLY A 227 -0.83 -19.09 -12.06
CA GLY A 227 -1.36 -17.77 -11.69
C GLY A 227 -0.73 -16.53 -12.33
N VAL A 228 0.39 -16.63 -13.05
CA VAL A 228 1.13 -15.44 -13.57
C VAL A 228 1.53 -15.62 -15.04
N ALA A 229 0.55 -15.77 -15.94
CA ALA A 229 0.79 -15.89 -17.39
C ALA A 229 -0.22 -15.14 -18.28
N ALA A 230 -1.43 -14.80 -17.77
CA ALA A 230 -2.51 -14.25 -18.59
C ALA A 230 -2.36 -12.77 -18.98
N ALA A 231 -1.52 -12.00 -18.28
CA ALA A 231 -1.40 -10.55 -18.47
C ALA A 231 -0.42 -10.11 -19.59
N ALA A 232 0.38 -11.03 -20.14
CA ALA A 232 1.45 -10.70 -21.09
C ALA A 232 1.09 -10.98 -22.56
N ALA A 233 -0.06 -11.62 -22.83
CA ALA A 233 -0.46 -12.08 -24.17
C ALA A 233 -1.45 -11.16 -24.90
N ALA A 234 -1.87 -10.05 -24.27
CA ALA A 234 -2.85 -9.10 -24.81
C ALA A 234 -2.22 -7.86 -25.50
N ALA A 235 -0.91 -7.90 -25.78
CA ALA A 235 -0.13 -6.76 -26.27
C ALA A 235 0.35 -6.90 -27.73
N THR A 236 -0.18 -7.85 -28.48
CA THR A 236 0.26 -8.18 -29.85
C THR A 236 -0.92 -8.47 -30.79
N ALA A 237 -1.87 -7.53 -30.85
CA ALA A 237 -2.92 -7.42 -31.87
C ALA A 237 -3.62 -6.06 -31.77
N ALA A 238 -2.86 -4.98 -31.93
CA ALA A 238 -3.38 -3.65 -32.25
C ALA A 238 -2.68 -3.24 -33.56
N GLU A 239 -3.47 -2.84 -34.55
CA GLU A 239 -2.98 -2.45 -35.87
C GLU A 239 -2.44 -1.01 -35.80
N GLU A 240 -1.53 -0.64 -36.71
CA GLU A 240 -0.89 0.68 -36.74
C GLU A 240 -1.84 1.74 -37.32
N GLU A 241 -2.94 2.02 -36.62
CA GLU A 241 -3.70 3.25 -36.81
C GLU A 241 -2.94 4.40 -36.14
N GLU A 242 -2.37 5.29 -36.95
CA GLU A 242 -1.76 6.54 -36.49
C GLU A 242 -2.85 7.53 -36.02
N GLU A 243 -3.50 7.23 -34.88
CA GLU A 243 -4.17 8.27 -34.11
C GLU A 243 -3.11 9.31 -33.69
N GLU A 244 -3.28 10.55 -34.14
CA GLU A 244 -2.44 11.67 -33.68
C GLU A 244 -2.66 11.85 -32.15
N GLU A 245 -1.74 11.31 -31.31
CA GLU A 245 -1.72 11.61 -29.87
C GLU A 245 -1.65 13.13 -29.69
N GLU A 246 -2.79 13.79 -29.45
CA GLU A 246 -2.83 15.21 -29.06
C GLU A 246 -1.87 15.39 -27.88
N ALA A 247 -0.80 16.16 -28.12
CA ALA A 247 0.28 16.28 -27.15
C ALA A 247 -0.29 16.76 -25.81
N PRO A 248 -0.14 15.97 -24.73
CA PRO A 248 -0.98 16.11 -23.53
C PRO A 248 -0.88 17.52 -22.98
N GLU A 249 -2.02 18.23 -22.90
CA GLU A 249 -2.08 19.67 -22.57
C GLU A 249 -1.25 20.00 -21.33
N THR A 250 -0.01 20.48 -21.53
CA THR A 250 0.92 20.65 -20.41
C THR A 250 0.53 21.88 -19.58
N THR A 251 -0.39 21.68 -18.63
CA THR A 251 -0.95 22.78 -17.83
C THR A 251 0.17 23.50 -17.07
N PHE A 252 0.50 24.70 -17.53
CA PHE A 252 1.65 25.47 -17.05
C PHE A 252 1.19 26.82 -16.49
N LEU A 253 1.15 26.91 -15.17
CA LEU A 253 0.76 28.12 -14.46
C LEU A 253 1.89 29.15 -14.47
N THR A 254 1.66 30.29 -15.11
CA THR A 254 2.53 31.48 -15.05
C THR A 254 2.24 32.37 -13.83
N LYS A 255 1.20 32.05 -13.06
CA LYS A 255 0.76 32.74 -11.84
C LYS A 255 0.32 31.72 -10.79
N GLN A 256 0.38 32.06 -9.51
CA GLN A 256 -0.20 31.22 -8.45
C GLN A 256 -1.74 31.19 -8.55
N PRO A 257 -2.40 30.12 -8.05
CA PRO A 257 -3.86 30.10 -7.87
C PRO A 257 -4.34 31.29 -7.04
N ASP A 258 -5.46 31.90 -7.44
CA ASP A 258 -6.01 33.11 -6.84
C ASP A 258 -6.44 32.90 -5.39
N CYS A 259 -6.81 31.69 -4.98
CA CYS A 259 -7.12 31.38 -3.57
C CYS A 259 -5.90 31.46 -2.63
N ILE A 260 -4.68 31.60 -3.14
CA ILE A 260 -3.47 31.87 -2.34
C ILE A 260 -3.34 33.38 -2.06
N LYS A 261 -3.73 33.82 -0.87
CA LYS A 261 -3.93 35.26 -0.55
C LYS A 261 -2.80 35.95 0.24
N PHE A 262 -2.06 35.25 1.10
CA PHE A 262 -1.14 35.93 2.06
C PHE A 262 0.11 36.56 1.43
N GLY A 263 0.54 36.10 0.26
CA GLY A 263 1.75 36.60 -0.40
C GLY A 263 2.00 35.96 -1.76
N LYS A 264 3.11 36.33 -2.40
CA LYS A 264 3.50 35.81 -3.72
C LYS A 264 4.47 34.64 -3.59
N MET A 265 4.20 33.56 -4.32
CA MET A 265 5.13 32.44 -4.52
C MET A 265 6.39 32.91 -5.26
N ARG A 266 7.54 32.28 -4.97
CA ARG A 266 8.78 32.48 -5.73
C ARG A 266 8.77 31.68 -7.03
N HIS A 267 9.61 32.05 -7.99
CA HIS A 267 9.70 31.38 -9.31
C HIS A 267 9.87 29.86 -9.17
N TYR A 268 10.87 29.42 -8.40
CA TYR A 268 11.12 28.00 -8.10
C TYR A 268 9.94 27.27 -7.43
N GLN A 269 9.06 27.98 -6.72
CA GLN A 269 7.86 27.40 -6.11
C GLN A 269 6.72 27.24 -7.12
N LEU A 270 6.65 28.10 -8.14
CA LEU A 270 5.75 27.93 -9.28
C LEU A 270 6.26 26.83 -10.22
N GLU A 271 7.57 26.71 -10.40
CA GLU A 271 8.19 25.60 -11.14
C GLU A 271 7.94 24.25 -10.44
N GLY A 272 8.14 24.19 -9.11
CA GLY A 272 7.79 23.01 -8.30
C GLY A 272 6.29 22.68 -8.30
N LEU A 273 5.42 23.69 -8.30
CA LEU A 273 3.98 23.50 -8.50
C LEU A 273 3.66 22.92 -9.88
N ASN A 274 4.17 23.52 -10.95
CA ASN A 274 3.96 23.05 -12.33
C ASN A 274 4.50 21.63 -12.54
N TRP A 275 5.61 21.28 -11.90
CA TRP A 275 6.12 19.90 -11.88
C TRP A 275 5.13 18.95 -11.18
N MET A 276 4.66 19.27 -9.96
CA MET A 276 3.67 18.45 -9.26
C MET A 276 2.31 18.35 -9.99
N ILE A 277 1.90 19.40 -10.71
CA ILE A 277 0.70 19.38 -11.57
C ILE A 277 0.89 18.39 -12.71
N ARG A 278 2.01 18.46 -13.45
CA ARG A 278 2.32 17.52 -14.54
C ARG A 278 2.38 16.08 -14.04
N LEU A 279 2.93 15.84 -12.85
CA LEU A 279 2.92 14.51 -12.24
C LEU A 279 1.50 14.02 -11.95
N ASN A 280 0.65 14.85 -11.33
CA ASN A 280 -0.74 14.52 -11.05
C ASN A 280 -1.53 14.20 -12.32
N ASP A 281 -1.42 15.06 -13.34
CA ASP A 281 -2.18 14.93 -14.57
C ASP A 281 -1.72 13.73 -15.43
N ASN A 282 -0.50 13.21 -15.21
CA ASN A 282 -0.02 11.93 -15.75
C ASN A 282 -0.17 10.74 -14.77
N GLY A 283 -0.86 10.93 -13.63
CA GLY A 283 -1.09 9.88 -12.62
C GLY A 283 0.18 9.38 -11.92
N ILE A 284 1.27 10.16 -11.89
CA ILE A 284 2.59 9.80 -11.35
C ILE A 284 2.80 10.31 -9.92
N ASN A 285 3.47 9.51 -9.10
CA ASN A 285 3.86 9.90 -7.73
C ASN A 285 5.26 10.55 -7.77
N GLY A 286 5.41 11.75 -7.19
CA GLY A 286 6.70 12.44 -7.07
C GLY A 286 7.28 12.46 -5.66
N ILE A 287 8.58 12.77 -5.56
CA ILE A 287 9.28 13.09 -4.31
C ILE A 287 9.89 14.49 -4.48
N LEU A 288 9.37 15.48 -3.75
CA LEU A 288 9.90 16.85 -3.77
C LEU A 288 11.16 16.94 -2.88
N ALA A 289 12.33 16.86 -3.52
CA ALA A 289 13.63 16.72 -2.87
C ALA A 289 14.34 18.05 -2.52
N ASP A 290 13.64 19.19 -2.62
CA ASP A 290 14.13 20.53 -2.31
C ASP A 290 14.94 20.63 -0.99
N GLU A 291 15.81 21.64 -0.90
CA GLU A 291 16.48 22.01 0.34
C GLU A 291 15.50 22.40 1.48
N MET A 292 15.98 22.39 2.72
CA MET A 292 15.24 22.94 3.85
C MET A 292 15.05 24.46 3.67
N GLY A 293 13.91 25.01 4.12
CA GLY A 293 13.61 26.44 3.99
C GLY A 293 12.94 26.88 2.68
N LEU A 294 13.05 26.13 1.57
CA LEU A 294 12.45 26.48 0.25
C LEU A 294 10.90 26.45 0.18
N GLY A 295 10.23 26.40 1.34
CA GLY A 295 8.78 26.57 1.43
C GLY A 295 7.97 25.38 0.89
N LYS A 296 8.50 24.14 0.96
CA LYS A 296 7.78 22.92 0.56
C LYS A 296 6.32 22.86 1.04
N THR A 297 6.04 23.31 2.28
CA THR A 297 4.67 23.43 2.82
C THR A 297 3.76 24.30 1.94
N LEU A 298 4.23 25.47 1.49
CA LEU A 298 3.48 26.34 0.58
C LEU A 298 3.30 25.68 -0.78
N GLN A 299 4.32 25.01 -1.31
CA GLN A 299 4.21 24.25 -2.56
C GLN A 299 3.13 23.16 -2.46
N SER A 300 3.11 22.36 -1.38
CA SER A 300 2.07 21.35 -1.13
C SER A 300 0.67 21.96 -0.98
N ILE A 301 0.54 23.10 -0.28
CA ILE A 301 -0.73 23.84 -0.19
C ILE A 301 -1.17 24.34 -1.56
N SER A 302 -0.24 24.78 -2.41
CA SER A 302 -0.56 25.27 -3.76
C SER A 302 -1.05 24.19 -4.74
N VAL A 303 -0.68 22.92 -4.53
CA VAL A 303 -1.30 21.80 -5.26
C VAL A 303 -2.77 21.65 -4.86
N LEU A 304 -3.09 21.69 -3.57
CA LEU A 304 -4.49 21.60 -3.10
C LEU A 304 -5.32 22.82 -3.53
N ALA A 305 -4.69 24.01 -3.58
CA ALA A 305 -5.27 25.23 -4.13
C ALA A 305 -5.62 25.05 -5.62
N TYR A 306 -4.69 24.53 -6.42
CA TYR A 306 -4.92 24.22 -7.84
C TYR A 306 -6.05 23.20 -8.05
N MET A 307 -6.08 22.11 -7.27
CA MET A 307 -7.16 21.11 -7.36
C MET A 307 -8.53 21.72 -7.08
N HIS A 308 -8.63 22.56 -6.04
CA HIS A 308 -9.87 23.24 -5.69
C HIS A 308 -10.32 24.26 -6.76
N GLU A 309 -9.39 25.05 -7.29
CA GLU A 309 -9.69 26.22 -8.13
C GLU A 309 -9.86 25.89 -9.62
N TYR A 310 -8.97 25.04 -10.18
CA TYR A 310 -8.95 24.75 -11.62
C TYR A 310 -9.58 23.40 -11.96
N LYS A 311 -9.42 22.38 -11.11
CA LYS A 311 -10.01 21.04 -11.32
C LYS A 311 -11.36 20.85 -10.60
N GLY A 312 -11.78 21.79 -9.75
CA GLY A 312 -13.02 21.72 -8.95
C GLY A 312 -13.01 20.69 -7.81
N VAL A 313 -11.87 20.04 -7.53
CA VAL A 313 -11.74 18.94 -6.57
C VAL A 313 -11.38 19.47 -5.19
N SER A 314 -12.41 19.77 -4.38
CA SER A 314 -12.25 20.27 -3.01
C SER A 314 -11.84 19.20 -1.97
N GLY A 315 -11.98 17.91 -2.28
CA GLY A 315 -11.52 16.79 -1.44
C GLY A 315 -12.27 15.47 -1.70
N PRO A 316 -12.03 14.42 -0.90
CA PRO A 316 -11.19 14.41 0.31
C PRO A 316 -9.69 14.35 0.02
N HIS A 317 -8.93 15.29 0.57
CA HIS A 317 -7.46 15.32 0.52
C HIS A 317 -6.88 14.98 1.90
N ILE A 318 -5.80 14.19 1.94
CA ILE A 318 -5.13 13.77 3.19
C ILE A 318 -3.69 14.27 3.20
N ILE A 319 -3.29 14.94 4.28
CA ILE A 319 -1.90 15.36 4.52
C ILE A 319 -1.40 14.64 5.79
N LEU A 320 -0.33 13.85 5.66
CA LEU A 320 0.30 13.16 6.79
C LEU A 320 1.54 13.95 7.23
N VAL A 321 1.59 14.35 8.51
CA VAL A 321 2.66 15.20 9.05
C VAL A 321 3.05 14.77 10.47
N PRO A 322 4.31 14.98 10.90
CA PRO A 322 4.73 14.75 12.28
C PRO A 322 3.86 15.49 13.30
N LYS A 323 3.62 14.86 14.47
CA LYS A 323 2.78 15.43 15.55
C LYS A 323 3.21 16.84 15.97
N SER A 324 4.51 17.13 15.93
CA SER A 324 5.11 18.43 16.26
C SER A 324 4.76 19.55 15.26
N THR A 325 4.49 19.22 13.99
CA THR A 325 4.24 20.23 12.94
C THR A 325 2.75 20.39 12.59
N LEU A 326 1.85 19.56 13.13
CA LEU A 326 0.39 19.66 12.93
C LEU A 326 -0.17 21.08 13.10
N SER A 327 0.22 21.78 14.17
CA SER A 327 -0.25 23.15 14.45
C SER A 327 0.30 24.16 13.43
N ASN A 328 1.54 23.97 12.95
CA ASN A 328 2.11 24.80 11.90
C ASN A 328 1.36 24.62 10.57
N TRP A 329 1.09 23.38 10.17
CA TRP A 329 0.32 23.08 8.96
C TRP A 329 -1.10 23.66 8.99
N LEU A 330 -1.80 23.60 10.14
CA LEU A 330 -3.10 24.26 10.29
C LEU A 330 -3.02 25.79 10.12
N ASN A 331 -1.99 26.42 10.70
CA ASN A 331 -1.81 27.87 10.62
C ASN A 331 -1.45 28.29 9.19
N GLU A 332 -0.53 27.58 8.53
CA GLU A 332 -0.13 27.87 7.15
C GLU A 332 -1.28 27.62 6.16
N LEU A 333 -2.11 26.57 6.34
CA LEU A 333 -3.32 26.37 5.52
C LEU A 333 -4.29 27.55 5.64
N LYS A 334 -4.65 27.93 6.88
CA LYS A 334 -5.56 29.07 7.14
C LYS A 334 -5.01 30.41 6.63
N ARG A 335 -3.69 30.58 6.68
CA ARG A 335 -2.97 31.78 6.25
C ARG A 335 -2.92 31.90 4.73
N TRP A 336 -2.40 30.87 4.06
CA TRP A 336 -2.15 30.93 2.62
C TRP A 336 -3.41 30.69 1.80
N CYS A 337 -4.19 29.65 2.10
CA CYS A 337 -5.37 29.27 1.33
C CYS A 337 -6.62 29.10 2.24
N PRO A 338 -7.21 30.21 2.71
CA PRO A 338 -8.38 30.19 3.61
C PRO A 338 -9.66 29.62 2.98
N ALA A 339 -9.69 29.36 1.67
CA ALA A 339 -10.78 28.67 0.99
C ALA A 339 -10.85 27.17 1.36
N LEU A 340 -9.72 26.55 1.70
CA LEU A 340 -9.68 25.15 2.13
C LEU A 340 -10.10 25.01 3.60
N ARG A 341 -10.89 23.98 3.91
CA ARG A 341 -11.38 23.68 5.27
C ARG A 341 -10.61 22.50 5.90
N PRO A 342 -9.47 22.73 6.58
CA PRO A 342 -8.67 21.66 7.16
C PRO A 342 -9.33 21.04 8.40
N LEU A 343 -9.25 19.71 8.51
CA LEU A 343 -9.63 18.93 9.70
C LEU A 343 -8.38 18.28 10.30
N ARG A 344 -8.21 18.35 11.63
CA ARG A 344 -7.04 17.80 12.34
C ARG A 344 -7.44 16.58 13.17
N PHE A 345 -6.97 15.41 12.76
CA PHE A 345 -7.11 14.18 13.54
C PHE A 345 -5.94 14.03 14.53
N HIS A 346 -6.21 14.21 15.82
CA HIS A 346 -5.30 13.94 16.93
C HIS A 346 -6.10 13.80 18.23
N GLY A 347 -5.60 13.05 19.21
CA GLY A 347 -6.25 12.92 20.52
C GLY A 347 -6.12 11.51 21.11
N THR A 348 -6.83 11.25 22.19
CA THR A 348 -7.08 9.89 22.69
C THR A 348 -8.33 9.31 22.03
N ARG A 349 -8.46 7.98 22.03
CA ARG A 349 -9.54 7.25 21.34
C ARG A 349 -10.96 7.60 21.82
N ALA A 350 -11.10 8.22 22.99
CA ALA A 350 -12.38 8.58 23.61
C ALA A 350 -12.88 10.01 23.29
N SER A 351 -12.24 10.71 22.34
CA SER A 351 -12.64 12.06 21.90
C SER A 351 -13.43 12.07 20.58
N PHE A 352 -14.22 11.01 20.35
CA PHE A 352 -15.08 10.79 19.17
C PHE A 352 -16.40 10.17 19.61
#